data_AF-A0A3N6AGS7-F1
#
_entry.id   AF-A0A3N6AGS7-F1
#
_cell.length_a   1.000
_cell.length_b   1.000
_cell.length_c   1.000
_cell.angle_alpha   90.00
_cell.angle_beta   90.00
_cell.angle_gamma   90.00
#
_symmetry.space_group_name_H-M   'P 1'
#
loop_
_entity.id
_entity.type
_entity.pdbx_description
1 polymer ?
#
loop_
_entity_poly.entity_id
_entity_poly.type
_entity_poly.pdbx_seq_one_letter_code
_entity_poly.pdbx_strand_id
1 'polypeptide(L)'
;MAHRRSFALLVLAVLALASAQLFAQPAKRPLKLDDIARFREVRDPQCSPDGRSVAYVVSSVDVKEDKSVSHIWTVGFDGKGDRQMTWSQDSESSPRWSPDGKYLSFTSSR
;
A
#
# COMPACT_ATOMS: atom_id res chain seq x y z
N MET A 1 -2.02 9.70 61.54
CA MET A 1 -1.85 10.60 60.36
C MET A 1 -0.81 10.11 59.34
N ALA A 2 0.14 9.23 59.68
CA ALA A 2 1.17 8.75 58.75
C ALA A 2 0.66 7.87 57.59
N HIS A 3 -0.26 6.93 57.85
CA HIS A 3 -0.75 5.97 56.85
C HIS A 3 -1.54 6.61 55.68
N ARG A 4 -2.26 7.71 55.92
CA ARG A 4 -2.98 8.46 54.87
C ARG A 4 -2.03 9.13 53.87
N ARG A 5 -0.85 9.55 54.33
CA ARG A 5 0.18 10.18 53.48
C ARG A 5 0.88 9.15 52.60
N SER A 6 1.15 7.97 53.13
CA SER A 6 1.75 6.86 52.38
C SER A 6 0.84 6.33 51.26
N PHE A 7 -0.47 6.23 51.51
CA PHE A 7 -1.44 5.80 50.49
C PHE A 7 -1.59 6.82 49.35
N ALA A 8 -1.62 8.12 49.66
CA ALA A 8 -1.70 9.19 48.66
C ALA A 8 -0.46 9.23 47.75
N LEU A 9 0.73 8.99 48.31
CA LEU A 9 1.99 8.92 47.54
C LEU A 9 2.02 7.72 46.58
N LEU A 10 1.48 6.58 47.00
CA LEU A 10 1.37 5.38 46.15
C LEU A 10 0.42 5.60 44.96
N VAL A 11 -0.73 6.24 45.18
CA VAL A 11 -1.68 6.56 44.10
C VAL A 11 -1.08 7.55 43.10
N LEU A 12 -0.36 8.57 43.57
CA LEU A 12 0.37 9.52 42.71
C LEU A 12 1.47 8.84 41.89
N ALA A 13 2.22 7.91 42.49
CA ALA A 13 3.25 7.15 41.79
C ALA A 13 2.66 6.24 40.70
N VAL A 14 1.52 5.59 40.96
CA VAL A 14 0.81 4.75 39.97
C VAL A 14 0.24 5.59 38.83
N LEU A 15 -0.35 6.75 39.12
CA LEU A 15 -0.84 7.68 38.09
C LEU A 15 0.30 8.26 37.24
N ALA A 16 1.45 8.57 37.85
CA ALA A 16 2.64 9.01 37.13
C ALA A 16 3.19 7.91 36.20
N LEU A 17 3.26 6.66 36.67
CA LEU A 17 3.68 5.52 35.83
C LEU A 17 2.72 5.27 34.67
N ALA A 18 1.41 5.31 34.92
CA ALA A 18 0.40 5.12 33.88
C ALA A 18 0.46 6.23 32.80
N SER A 19 0.77 7.47 33.21
CA SER A 19 0.95 8.59 32.29
C SER A 19 2.19 8.46 31.41
N ALA A 20 3.30 7.92 31.94
CA ALA A 20 4.54 7.70 31.20
C ALA A 20 4.38 6.69 30.04
N GLN A 21 3.44 5.75 30.17
CA GLN A 21 3.15 4.76 29.12
C GLN A 21 2.35 5.34 27.94
N LEU A 22 1.68 6.48 28.12
CA LEU A 22 0.91 7.14 27.05
C LEU A 22 1.79 8.00 26.11
N PHE A 23 2.99 8.37 26.53
CA PHE A 23 3.93 9.19 25.73
C PHE A 23 4.97 8.38 24.95
N ALA A 24 5.08 7.07 25.21
CA ALA A 24 6.02 6.20 24.52
C ALA A 24 5.39 5.60 23.25
N GLN A 25 5.13 6.44 22.25
CA GLN A 25 4.94 5.91 20.89
C GLN A 25 6.31 5.45 20.38
N PRO A 26 6.49 4.17 19.98
CA PRO A 26 7.71 3.77 19.31
C PRO A 26 7.90 4.64 18.07
N ALA A 27 9.08 5.25 17.95
CA ALA A 27 9.39 6.12 16.82
C ALA A 27 9.18 5.35 15.51
N LYS A 28 8.34 5.89 14.61
CA LYS A 28 8.14 5.30 13.29
C LYS A 28 9.48 5.31 12.56
N ARG A 29 9.81 4.22 11.87
CA ARG A 29 11.03 4.12 11.07
C ARG A 29 11.05 5.23 10.00
N PRO A 30 12.11 6.05 9.90
CA PRO A 30 12.21 7.05 8.84
C PRO A 30 12.36 6.40 7.46
N LEU A 31 11.95 7.15 6.43
CA LEU A 31 12.22 6.81 5.03
C LEU A 31 13.74 6.81 4.78
N LYS A 32 14.21 5.78 4.09
CA LYS A 32 15.58 5.61 3.61
C LYS A 32 15.59 5.61 2.09
N LEU A 33 16.77 5.79 1.48
CA LEU A 33 16.93 5.71 0.04
C LEU A 33 16.40 4.38 -0.53
N ASP A 34 16.69 3.27 0.15
CA ASP A 34 16.21 1.92 -0.22
C ASP A 34 14.68 1.78 -0.23
N ASP A 35 13.95 2.67 0.44
CA ASP A 35 12.48 2.67 0.39
C ASP A 35 11.95 3.22 -0.92
N ILE A 36 12.74 4.04 -1.65
CA ILE A 36 12.31 4.61 -2.92
C ILE A 36 12.03 3.51 -3.94
N ALA A 37 12.90 2.50 -4.00
CA ALA A 37 12.73 1.36 -4.91
C ALA A 37 11.51 0.48 -4.56
N ARG A 38 10.93 0.65 -3.37
CA ARG A 38 9.72 -0.09 -2.93
C ARG A 38 8.43 0.63 -3.33
N PHE A 39 8.50 1.85 -3.84
CA PHE A 39 7.32 2.53 -4.34
C PHE A 39 6.78 1.78 -5.56
N ARG A 40 5.46 1.62 -5.57
CA ARG A 40 4.71 1.13 -6.71
C ARG A 40 3.89 2.30 -7.25
N GLU A 41 4.15 2.67 -8.49
CA GLU A 41 3.39 3.72 -9.16
C GLU A 41 2.14 3.10 -9.77
N VAL A 42 0.98 3.74 -9.55
CA VAL A 42 -0.31 3.33 -10.10
C VAL A 42 -0.77 4.39 -11.09
N ARG A 43 -1.10 3.97 -12.31
CA ARG A 43 -1.46 4.89 -13.40
C ARG A 43 -2.48 4.27 -14.38
N ASP A 44 -3.06 5.12 -15.23
CA ASP A 44 -4.03 4.76 -16.28
C ASP A 44 -5.18 3.85 -15.82
N PRO A 45 -6.00 4.26 -14.83
CA PRO A 45 -7.15 3.49 -14.41
C PRO A 45 -8.26 3.50 -15.47
N GLN A 46 -8.87 2.34 -15.72
CA GLN A 46 -9.88 2.11 -16.75
C GLN A 46 -11.02 1.24 -16.20
N CYS A 47 -12.20 1.83 -16.04
CA CYS A 47 -13.39 1.10 -15.61
C CYS A 47 -13.81 0.07 -16.68
N SER A 48 -14.22 -1.12 -16.25
CA SER A 48 -14.88 -2.08 -17.13
C SER A 48 -16.25 -1.52 -17.58
N PRO A 49 -16.74 -1.88 -18.78
CA PRO A 49 -18.02 -1.37 -19.28
C PRO A 49 -19.23 -1.68 -18.39
N ASP A 50 -19.18 -2.80 -17.66
CA ASP A 50 -20.22 -3.19 -16.69
C ASP A 50 -20.08 -2.50 -15.31
N GLY A 51 -19.05 -1.67 -15.12
CA GLY A 51 -18.76 -0.93 -13.90
C GLY A 51 -18.29 -1.77 -12.72
N ARG A 52 -18.01 -3.07 -12.89
CA ARG A 52 -17.68 -3.97 -11.77
C ARG A 52 -16.21 -3.95 -11.38
N SER A 53 -15.32 -3.55 -12.29
CA SER A 53 -13.88 -3.62 -12.09
C SER A 53 -13.14 -2.43 -12.68
N VAL A 54 -11.92 -2.21 -12.22
CA VAL A 54 -10.99 -1.22 -12.76
C VAL A 54 -9.71 -1.95 -13.14
N ALA A 55 -9.31 -1.83 -14.41
CA ALA A 55 -7.98 -2.20 -14.86
C ALA A 55 -7.03 -1.02 -14.71
N TYR A 56 -5.78 -1.26 -14.36
CA TYR A 56 -4.79 -0.19 -14.17
C TYR A 56 -3.37 -0.72 -14.34
N VAL A 57 -2.42 0.19 -14.48
CA VAL A 57 -1.00 -0.15 -14.63
C VAL A 57 -0.28 0.03 -13.29
N VAL A 58 0.53 -0.96 -12.91
CA VAL A 58 1.42 -0.86 -11.75
C VAL A 58 2.87 -0.98 -12.20
N SER A 59 3.66 0.05 -11.94
CA SER A 59 5.09 0.08 -12.21
C SER A 59 5.88 -0.15 -10.92
N SER A 60 6.92 -0.98 -11.00
CA SER A 60 7.85 -1.25 -9.88
C SER A 60 9.29 -1.37 -10.38
N VAL A 61 10.23 -1.06 -9.50
CA VAL A 61 11.66 -1.16 -9.77
C VAL A 61 12.18 -2.52 -9.34
N ASP A 62 12.90 -3.21 -10.22
CA ASP A 62 13.75 -4.33 -9.88
C ASP A 62 15.19 -3.82 -9.73
N VAL A 63 15.60 -3.67 -8.47
CA VAL A 63 16.93 -3.13 -8.10
C VAL A 63 18.06 -4.06 -8.56
N LYS A 64 17.83 -5.37 -8.62
CA LYS A 64 18.89 -6.32 -8.97
C LYS A 64 19.25 -6.22 -10.45
N GLU A 65 18.24 -6.00 -11.28
CA GLU A 65 18.35 -5.95 -12.73
C GLU A 65 18.43 -4.50 -13.27
N ASP A 66 18.49 -3.49 -12.37
CA ASP A 66 18.48 -2.05 -12.67
C ASP A 66 17.42 -1.65 -13.70
N LYS A 67 16.21 -2.18 -13.53
CA LYS A 67 15.10 -2.01 -14.48
C LYS A 67 13.80 -1.63 -13.80
N SER A 68 12.94 -0.96 -14.54
CA SER A 68 11.55 -0.73 -14.15
C SER A 68 10.63 -1.55 -15.04
N VAL A 69 9.68 -2.26 -14.43
CA VAL A 69 8.69 -3.06 -15.14
C VAL A 69 7.29 -2.61 -14.80
N SER A 70 6.41 -2.60 -15.79
CA SER A 70 4.98 -2.27 -15.62
C SER A 70 4.13 -3.48 -15.94
N HIS A 71 3.13 -3.76 -15.11
CA HIS A 71 2.16 -4.82 -15.36
C HIS A 71 0.73 -4.30 -15.27
N ILE A 72 -0.17 -4.99 -15.95
CA ILE A 72 -1.60 -4.72 -15.87
C ILE A 72 -2.17 -5.42 -14.63
N TRP A 73 -2.94 -4.69 -13.85
CA TRP A 73 -3.66 -5.15 -12.68
C TRP A 73 -5.15 -4.88 -12.84
N THR A 74 -5.96 -5.60 -12.08
CA THR A 74 -7.40 -5.40 -11.98
C THR A 74 -7.83 -5.43 -10.52
N VAL A 75 -8.81 -4.61 -10.17
CA VAL A 75 -9.44 -4.61 -8.85
C VAL A 75 -10.95 -4.46 -9.02
N GLY A 76 -11.74 -5.00 -8.09
CA GLY A 76 -13.16 -4.72 -8.00
C GLY A 76 -13.41 -3.23 -7.73
N PHE A 77 -14.56 -2.71 -8.18
CA PHE A 77 -14.93 -1.31 -7.94
C PHE A 77 -15.08 -0.97 -6.45
N ASP A 78 -15.31 -1.98 -5.60
CA ASP A 78 -15.31 -1.87 -4.13
C ASP A 78 -13.91 -1.86 -3.50
N GLY A 79 -12.85 -1.90 -4.32
CA GLY A 79 -11.45 -1.95 -3.89
C GLY A 79 -10.96 -3.34 -3.47
N LYS A 80 -11.78 -4.39 -3.64
CA LYS A 80 -11.40 -5.77 -3.27
C LYS A 80 -10.99 -6.60 -4.48
N GLY A 81 -10.35 -7.73 -4.22
CA GLY A 81 -9.98 -8.68 -5.27
C GLY A 81 -8.89 -8.16 -6.20
N ASP A 82 -7.93 -7.41 -5.65
CA ASP A 82 -6.78 -6.92 -6.39
C ASP A 82 -5.95 -8.07 -6.97
N ARG A 83 -5.65 -7.99 -8.27
CA ARG A 83 -5.03 -9.08 -9.03
C ARG A 83 -4.18 -8.58 -10.19
N GLN A 84 -2.95 -9.07 -10.27
CA GLN A 84 -2.08 -8.95 -11.45
C GLN A 84 -2.60 -9.80 -12.62
N MET A 85 -2.55 -9.25 -13.83
CA MET A 85 -3.03 -9.88 -15.06
C MET A 85 -1.91 -10.24 -16.05
N THR A 86 -0.73 -9.64 -15.92
CA THR A 86 0.44 -9.89 -16.79
C THR A 86 1.70 -10.17 -15.95
N TRP A 87 2.62 -10.99 -16.43
CA TRP A 87 3.81 -11.46 -15.68
C TRP A 87 5.08 -11.59 -16.54
N SER A 88 5.19 -10.84 -17.64
CA SER A 88 6.38 -10.96 -18.49
C SER A 88 7.59 -10.24 -17.88
N GLN A 89 8.77 -10.33 -18.51
CA GLN A 89 9.94 -9.54 -18.11
C GLN A 89 9.90 -8.11 -18.67
N ASP A 90 8.99 -7.89 -19.63
CA ASP A 90 8.80 -6.66 -20.38
C ASP A 90 7.65 -5.85 -19.79
N SER A 91 7.56 -4.58 -20.18
CA SER A 91 6.50 -3.70 -19.68
C SER A 91 5.22 -3.85 -20.49
N GLU A 92 4.11 -3.95 -19.79
CA GLU A 92 2.77 -3.80 -20.35
C GLU A 92 2.11 -2.49 -19.89
N SER A 93 1.35 -1.85 -20.79
CA SER A 93 0.70 -0.57 -20.53
C SER A 93 -0.56 -0.36 -21.37
N SER A 94 -1.23 0.78 -21.18
CA SER A 94 -2.40 1.21 -21.96
C SER A 94 -3.55 0.19 -22.00
N PRO A 95 -4.03 -0.34 -20.86
CA PRO A 95 -5.11 -1.32 -20.83
C PRO A 95 -6.41 -0.74 -21.41
N ARG A 96 -7.12 -1.41 -22.31
CA ARG A 96 -8.43 -0.96 -22.84
C ARG A 96 -9.41 -2.12 -22.90
N TRP A 97 -10.56 -1.96 -22.25
CA TRP A 97 -11.63 -2.94 -22.31
C TRP A 97 -12.29 -2.94 -23.69
N SER A 98 -12.67 -4.11 -24.18
CA SER A 98 -13.61 -4.21 -25.30
C SER A 98 -14.97 -3.63 -24.88
N PRO A 99 -15.77 -3.09 -25.82
CA PRO A 99 -17.09 -2.54 -25.49
C PRO A 99 -18.03 -3.53 -24.80
N ASP A 100 -17.88 -4.83 -25.08
CA ASP A 100 -18.64 -5.91 -24.44
C ASP A 100 -18.04 -6.43 -23.13
N GLY A 101 -16.91 -5.87 -22.68
CA GLY A 101 -16.21 -6.21 -21.44
C GLY A 101 -15.52 -7.58 -21.43
N LYS A 102 -15.54 -8.34 -22.52
CA LYS A 102 -14.98 -9.71 -22.54
C LYS A 102 -13.46 -9.75 -22.67
N TYR A 103 -12.87 -8.70 -23.21
CA TYR A 103 -11.44 -8.64 -23.48
C TYR A 103 -10.82 -7.37 -22.90
N LEU A 104 -9.56 -7.48 -22.51
CA LEU A 104 -8.71 -6.37 -22.11
C LEU A 104 -7.49 -6.38 -23.02
N SER A 105 -7.40 -5.41 -23.94
CA SER A 105 -6.21 -5.21 -24.76
C SER A 105 -5.20 -4.33 -24.02
N PHE A 106 -3.93 -4.45 -24.38
CA PHE A 106 -2.83 -3.66 -23.81
C PHE A 106 -1.65 -3.63 -24.80
N THR A 107 -0.75 -2.67 -24.62
CA THR A 107 0.53 -2.58 -25.35
C THR A 107 1.63 -3.29 -24.56
N SER A 108 2.50 -4.02 -25.25
CA SER A 108 3.63 -4.73 -24.68
C SER A 108 4.92 -4.23 -25.34
N SER A 109 6.01 -4.08 -24.56
CA SER A 109 7.31 -3.63 -25.09
C SER A 109 8.18 -4.74 -25.70
N ARG A 110 7.75 -5.99 -25.57
CA ARG A 110 8.36 -7.16 -26.22
C ARG A 110 8.08 -7.24 -27.72
#